data_AF-A0A2M8PLD1-F1
#
_entry.id   AF-A0A2M8PLD1-F1
#
_cell.length_a   1.000
_cell.length_b   1.000
_cell.length_c   1.000
_cell.angle_alpha   90.00
_cell.angle_beta   90.00
_cell.angle_gamma   90.00
#
_symmetry.space_group_name_H-M   'P 1'
#
loop_
_entity.id
_entity.type
_entity.pdbx_description
1 polymer ?
#
loop_
_entity_poly.entity_id
_entity_poly.type
_entity_poly.pdbx_seq_one_letter_code
_entity_poly.pdbx_strand_id
1 'polypeptide(L)'
;VRRRVKAALWLATVAALIIAFARPIWGVRADVVTTQGVAIMIVLDVSRSMNAEDVLPSRLERAKLSILDLMDGLEGNEIGLILFAGEAFVQFPLT
;
A
#
# COMPACT_ATOMS: atom_id res chain seq x y z
N VAL A 1 -43.66 44.98 15.51
CA VAL A 1 -43.37 43.58 15.92
C VAL A 1 -43.44 42.59 14.75
N ARG A 2 -44.60 42.38 14.09
CA ARG A 2 -44.76 41.40 12.98
C ARG A 2 -43.76 41.53 11.82
N ARG A 3 -43.42 42.75 11.40
CA ARG A 3 -42.42 43.01 10.32
C ARG A 3 -41.00 42.58 10.71
N ARG A 4 -40.62 42.74 11.98
CA ARG A 4 -39.31 42.33 12.50
C ARG A 4 -39.20 40.81 12.61
N VAL A 5 -40.28 40.14 13.04
CA VAL A 5 -40.35 38.66 13.07
C VAL A 5 -40.20 38.07 11.67
N LYS A 6 -40.92 38.61 10.68
CA LYS A 6 -40.77 38.17 9.28
C LYS A 6 -39.35 38.36 8.75
N ALA A 7 -38.73 39.51 9.03
CA ALA A 7 -37.36 39.79 8.60
C ALA A 7 -36.34 38.84 9.27
N ALA A 8 -36.53 38.54 10.57
CA ALA A 8 -35.69 37.59 11.29
C ALA A 8 -35.81 36.17 10.71
N LEU A 9 -37.02 35.73 10.35
CA LEU A 9 -37.24 34.44 9.72
C LEU A 9 -36.55 34.34 8.34
N TRP A 10 -36.66 35.39 7.51
CA TRP A 10 -35.95 35.44 6.23
C TRP A 10 -34.43 35.37 6.38
N LEU A 11 -33.87 36.11 7.34
CA LEU A 11 -32.44 36.07 7.65
C LEU A 11 -32.00 34.68 8.13
N ALA A 12 -32.80 34.04 8.98
CA ALA A 12 -32.51 32.69 9.47
C ALA A 12 -32.53 31.67 8.31
N THR A 13 -33.48 31.77 7.38
CA THR A 13 -33.54 30.90 6.20
C THR A 13 -32.31 31.08 5.31
N VAL A 14 -31.90 32.31 5.02
CA VAL A 14 -30.71 32.57 4.20
C VAL A 14 -29.46 32.04 4.88
N ALA A 15 -29.31 32.26 6.19
CA ALA A 15 -28.18 31.72 6.95
C ALA A 15 -28.13 30.19 6.92
N ALA A 16 -29.27 29.52 7.09
CA ALA A 16 -29.36 28.06 7.03
C ALA A 16 -28.98 27.52 5.63
N LEU A 17 -29.40 28.20 4.56
CA LEU A 17 -29.01 27.84 3.19
C LEU A 17 -27.50 27.98 2.99
N ILE A 18 -26.89 29.07 3.47
CA ILE A 18 -25.43 29.28 3.37
C ILE A 18 -24.68 28.16 4.08
N ILE A 19 -25.10 27.79 5.29
CA ILE A 19 -24.46 26.69 6.05
C ILE A 19 -24.61 25.35 5.32
N ALA A 20 -25.79 25.07 4.74
CA ALA A 20 -26.01 23.85 3.96
C ALA A 20 -25.12 23.79 2.71
N PHE A 21 -24.97 24.89 1.98
CA PHE A 21 -24.11 24.97 0.79
C PHE A 21 -22.62 24.92 1.12
N ALA A 22 -22.21 25.47 2.27
CA ALA A 22 -20.82 25.42 2.72
C ALA A 22 -20.33 23.99 3.02
N ARG A 23 -21.26 23.02 3.15
CA ARG A 23 -20.99 21.61 3.46
C ARG A 23 -19.88 21.48 4.51
N PRO A 24 -20.04 22.07 5.71
CA PRO A 24 -18.98 22.10 6.70
C PRO A 24 -18.59 20.67 7.07
N ILE A 25 -17.31 20.36 6.88
CA ILE A 25 -16.72 19.08 7.25
C ILE A 25 -15.95 19.32 8.55
N TRP A 26 -16.41 18.73 9.65
CA TRP A 26 -15.65 18.67 10.90
C TRP A 26 -14.90 17.35 10.98
N GLY A 27 -13.63 17.41 11.43
CA GLY A 27 -12.84 16.21 11.64
C GLY A 27 -12.12 15.72 10.38
N VAL A 28 -11.46 16.63 9.65
CA VAL A 28 -10.35 16.21 8.77
C VAL A 28 -9.23 15.75 9.70
N ARG A 29 -9.32 14.52 10.19
CA ARG A 29 -8.11 13.78 10.53
C ARG A 29 -7.40 13.66 9.19
N ALA A 30 -6.30 14.38 9.06
CA ALA A 30 -5.27 13.92 8.15
C ALA A 30 -4.94 12.53 8.66
N ASP A 31 -5.60 11.51 8.12
CA ASP A 31 -5.13 10.16 8.25
C ASP A 31 -3.74 10.24 7.65
N VAL A 32 -2.74 10.29 8.53
CA VAL A 32 -1.37 10.02 8.16
C VAL A 32 -1.50 8.63 7.61
N VAL A 33 -1.53 8.52 6.28
CA VAL A 33 -1.40 7.25 5.59
C VAL A 33 0.00 6.81 5.97
N THR A 34 0.11 6.17 7.13
CA THR A 34 1.25 5.33 7.44
C THR A 34 1.17 4.29 6.35
N THR A 35 1.99 4.45 5.33
CA THR A 35 2.22 3.43 4.32
C THR A 35 2.64 2.20 5.11
N GLN A 36 1.67 1.36 5.44
CA GLN A 36 1.94 0.06 6.01
C GLN A 36 2.69 -0.66 4.89
N GLY A 37 3.95 -0.99 5.14
CA GLY A 37 4.70 -1.86 4.26
C GLY A 37 3.86 -3.07 3.89
N VAL A 38 3.96 -3.52 2.64
CA VAL A 38 3.30 -4.76 2.23
C VAL A 38 4.21 -5.94 2.56
N ALA A 39 3.61 -7.07 2.91
CA ALA A 39 4.35 -8.32 3.08
C ALA A 39 4.58 -8.99 1.70
N ILE A 40 5.84 -9.26 1.37
CA ILE A 40 6.25 -9.84 0.08
C ILE A 40 6.94 -11.18 0.35
N MET A 41 6.41 -12.26 -0.20
CA MET A 41 7.01 -13.59 -0.12
C MET A 41 7.62 -13.97 -1.47
N ILE A 42 8.95 -14.11 -1.51
CA ILE A 42 9.68 -14.55 -2.69
C ILE A 42 9.80 -16.07 -2.65
N VAL A 43 9.42 -16.74 -3.74
CA VAL A 43 9.59 -18.20 -3.88
C VAL A 43 10.60 -18.48 -4.98
N LEU A 44 11.73 -19.07 -4.61
CA LEU A 44 12.85 -19.36 -5.51
C LEU A 44 12.98 -20.86 -5.77
N ASP A 45 12.88 -21.28 -7.03
CA ASP A 45 13.22 -22.64 -7.45
C ASP A 45 14.75 -22.83 -7.41
N VAL A 46 15.21 -23.89 -6.72
CA VAL A 46 16.61 -24.30 -6.63
C VAL A 46 16.82 -25.74 -7.14
N SER A 47 15.88 -26.24 -7.95
CA SER A 47 15.99 -27.54 -8.61
C SER A 47 17.10 -27.57 -9.67
N ARG A 48 17.47 -28.77 -10.12
CA ARG A 48 18.60 -28.96 -11.07
C ARG A 48 18.42 -28.23 -12.40
N SER A 49 17.19 -28.01 -12.84
CA SER A 49 16.90 -27.26 -14.08
C SER A 49 17.33 -25.79 -13.99
N MET A 50 17.45 -25.25 -12.77
CA MET A 50 17.89 -23.87 -12.53
C MET A 50 19.40 -23.68 -12.69
N ASN A 51 20.19 -24.76 -12.77
CA ASN A 51 21.60 -24.70 -13.14
C ASN A 51 21.82 -24.59 -14.66
N ALA A 52 20.74 -24.54 -15.46
CA ALA A 52 20.85 -24.32 -16.90
C ALA A 52 21.47 -22.95 -17.21
N GLU A 53 22.34 -22.90 -18.22
CA GLU A 53 23.07 -21.70 -18.67
C GLU A 53 22.47 -21.09 -19.95
N ASP A 54 21.23 -21.44 -20.28
CA ASP A 54 20.49 -20.76 -21.36
C ASP A 54 20.23 -19.27 -21.05
N VAL A 55 20.39 -18.90 -19.78
CA VAL A 55 20.57 -17.53 -19.31
C VAL A 55 21.88 -17.47 -18.53
N LEU A 56 22.83 -16.64 -18.99
CA LEU A 56 24.11 -16.42 -18.31
C LEU A 56 23.90 -15.69 -16.95
N PRO A 57 24.60 -16.10 -15.88
CA PRO A 57 25.55 -17.21 -15.77
C PRO A 57 24.87 -18.58 -15.68
N SER A 58 23.83 -18.68 -14.88
CA SER A 58 22.82 -19.75 -14.88
C SER A 58 21.48 -19.13 -14.52
N ARG A 59 20.36 -19.80 -14.79
CA ARG A 59 19.03 -19.32 -14.37
C ARG A 59 18.99 -19.00 -12.87
N LEU A 60 19.62 -19.83 -12.04
CA LEU A 60 19.69 -19.62 -10.59
C LEU A 60 20.52 -18.38 -10.23
N GLU A 61 21.69 -18.21 -10.82
CA GLU A 61 22.51 -17.01 -10.55
C GLU A 61 21.82 -15.74 -11.04
N ARG A 62 21.16 -15.81 -12.21
CA ARG A 62 20.38 -14.69 -12.73
C ARG A 62 19.22 -14.35 -11.80
N ALA A 63 18.50 -15.35 -11.29
CA ALA A 63 17.41 -15.14 -10.35
C ALA A 63 17.89 -14.48 -9.05
N LYS A 64 19.05 -14.88 -8.51
CA LYS A 64 19.66 -14.22 -7.34
C LYS A 64 19.95 -12.75 -7.61
N LEU A 65 20.53 -12.42 -8.77
CA LEU A 65 20.79 -11.04 -9.15
C LEU A 65 19.49 -10.23 -9.27
N SER A 66 18.46 -10.79 -9.90
CA SER A 66 17.15 -10.12 -10.00
C SER A 66 16.47 -9.91 -8.66
N ILE A 67 16.66 -10.83 -7.71
CA ILE A 67 16.17 -10.64 -6.33
C ILE A 67 16.92 -9.50 -5.66
N LEU A 68 18.26 -9.43 -5.80
CA LEU A 68 19.06 -8.33 -5.25
C LEU A 68 18.64 -6.98 -5.85
N ASP A 69 18.45 -6.90 -7.17
CA ASP A 69 17.97 -5.69 -7.85
C ASP A 69 16.56 -5.28 -7.35
N LEU A 70 15.71 -6.27 -7.01
CA LEU A 70 14.39 -6.01 -6.46
C LEU A 70 14.45 -5.44 -5.03
N MET A 71 15.44 -5.85 -4.22
CA MET A 71 15.56 -5.40 -2.82
C MET A 71 15.73 -3.89 -2.70
N ASP A 72 16.38 -3.24 -3.66
CA ASP A 72 16.58 -1.78 -3.70
C ASP A 72 15.26 -0.98 -3.73
N GLY A 73 14.18 -1.59 -4.23
CA GLY A 73 12.85 -0.98 -4.31
C GLY A 73 11.90 -1.32 -3.16
N LEU A 74 12.32 -2.18 -2.23
CA LEU A 74 11.44 -2.75 -1.20
C LEU A 74 11.65 -2.16 0.20
N GLU A 75 12.35 -1.04 0.34
CA GLU A 75 12.52 -0.38 1.64
C GLU A 75 11.18 -0.12 2.34
N GLY A 76 11.09 -0.53 3.61
CA GLY A 76 9.89 -0.39 4.44
C GLY A 76 8.83 -1.49 4.26
N ASN A 77 9.10 -2.53 3.48
CA ASN A 77 8.24 -3.72 3.31
C ASN A 77 8.79 -4.91 4.09
N GLU A 78 7.90 -5.81 4.54
CA GLU A 78 8.30 -7.08 5.14
C GLU A 78 8.60 -8.10 4.04
N ILE A 79 9.77 -8.72 4.06
CA ILE A 79 10.22 -9.64 3.00
C ILE A 79 10.46 -11.03 3.58
N GLY A 80 9.96 -12.05 2.90
CA GLY A 80 10.23 -13.46 3.19
C GLY A 80 10.79 -14.18 1.96
N LEU A 81 11.50 -15.29 2.20
CA LEU A 81 12.07 -16.13 1.15
C LEU A 81 11.78 -17.61 1.41
N ILE A 82 11.22 -18.27 0.40
CA ILE A 82 10.99 -19.72 0.36
C ILE A 82 11.85 -20.30 -0.77
N LEU A 83 12.59 -21.36 -0.46
CA LEU A 83 13.30 -22.16 -1.46
C LEU A 83 12.46 -23.37 -1.83
N PHE A 84 12.40 -23.70 -3.12
CA PHE A 84 11.62 -24.83 -3.63
C PHE A 84 12.52 -25.76 -4.45
N ALA A 85 12.53 -27.06 -4.13
CA ALA A 85 13.28 -28.08 -4.85
C ALA A 85 12.51 -29.41 -4.91
N GLY A 86 11.22 -29.35 -5.22
CA GLY A 86 10.28 -30.48 -5.12
C GLY A 86 9.48 -30.49 -3.81
N GLU A 87 10.08 -30.00 -2.73
CA GLU A 87 9.40 -29.60 -1.49
C GLU A 87 9.73 -28.13 -1.18
N ALA A 88 8.84 -27.44 -0.47
CA ALA A 88 9.01 -26.04 -0.08
C ALA A 88 9.67 -25.92 1.30
N PHE A 89 10.75 -25.14 1.37
CA PHE A 89 11.48 -24.85 2.59
C PHE A 89 11.45 -23.35 2.84
N VAL A 90 10.83 -22.92 3.95
CA VAL A 90 10.86 -21.52 4.37
C VAL A 90 12.26 -21.22 4.90
N GLN A 91 13.00 -20.37 4.18
CA GLN A 91 14.38 -20.01 4.55
C GLN A 91 14.42 -18.73 5.39
N PHE A 92 13.60 -17.75 5.05
CA PHE A 92 13.40 -16.53 5.82
C PHE A 92 11.90 -16.24 5.97
N PRO A 93 11.37 -16.16 7.21
CA PRO A 93 10.00 -15.70 7.45
C PRO A 93 9.88 -14.19 7.11
N LEU A 94 8.65 -13.68 7.03
CA LEU A 94 8.39 -12.25 6.81
C LEU A 94 9.05 -11.42 7.93
N THR A 95 9.93 -10.50 7.55
CA THR A 95 10.63 -9.54 8.42
C THR A 95 10.81 -8.22 7.71
#